data_AF-A0A8J6XKW8-F1
#
_entry.id   AF-A0A8J6XKW8-F1
#
_cell.length_a   1.000
_cell.length_b   1.000
_cell.length_c   1.000
_cell.angle_alpha   90.00
_cell.angle_beta   90.00
_cell.angle_gamma   90.00
#
_symmetry.space_group_name_H-M   'P 1'
#
loop_
_entity.id
_entity.type
_entity.pdbx_description
1 polymer ?
#
loop_
_entity_poly.entity_id
_entity_poly.type
_entity_poly.pdbx_seq_one_letter_code
_entity_poly.pdbx_strand_id
1 'polypeptide(L)'
;MSQSASWFKQTPAWVWLSITPVFGGIAIAYAGYKSKTKIWIAVGVGITFLNFVLSSISSVAAIVWLIYLAQIGVAFYLKHRFLAKTYPKNLPIPEEPELAKLVAQHRSKIDINQCSKNELVNSLGLPIVYANNIESLLNEGYIFTHPEELTEIAGIPENQVARITQLITFSYDYKKEADFSWKRLNTYSTEELISCGLDKAIATKIVTERQRGEYKSLIDVKQRTGLPLNTYIHII
;
A
#
# COMPACT_ATOMS: atom_id res chain seq x y z
N MET A 1 7.52 20.84 -17.77
CA MET A 1 7.57 19.36 -17.89
C MET A 1 7.49 18.78 -16.49
N SER A 2 6.53 17.89 -16.23
CA SER A 2 6.39 17.28 -14.90
C SER A 2 7.61 16.40 -14.57
N GLN A 3 8.04 16.42 -13.30
CA GLN A 3 9.21 15.65 -12.85
C GLN A 3 9.05 14.14 -13.11
N SER A 4 7.80 13.65 -13.12
CA SER A 4 7.43 12.28 -13.49
C SER A 4 7.83 11.94 -14.94
N ALA A 5 7.55 12.82 -15.90
CA ALA A 5 7.93 12.63 -17.30
C ALA A 5 9.45 12.59 -17.51
N SER A 6 10.21 13.29 -16.66
CA SER A 6 11.67 13.28 -16.72
C SER A 6 12.27 11.95 -16.27
N TRP A 7 11.63 11.25 -15.33
CA TRP A 7 12.10 9.96 -14.80
C TRP A 7 12.05 8.85 -15.86
N PHE A 8 10.93 8.72 -16.57
CA PHE A 8 10.75 7.66 -17.57
C PHE A 8 11.59 7.85 -18.84
N LYS A 9 12.11 9.07 -19.08
CA LYS A 9 13.04 9.37 -20.17
C LYS A 9 14.48 8.93 -19.86
N GLN A 10 14.83 8.67 -18.61
CA GLN A 10 16.19 8.30 -18.22
C GLN A 10 16.57 6.90 -18.74
N THR A 11 17.86 6.70 -18.96
CA THR A 11 18.44 5.37 -19.22
C THR A 11 19.29 4.99 -18.01
N PRO A 12 18.83 4.03 -17.18
CA PRO A 12 19.56 3.61 -15.99
C PRO A 12 20.98 3.10 -16.32
N ALA A 13 21.94 3.32 -15.41
CA ALA A 13 23.32 2.88 -15.58
C ALA A 13 23.46 1.38 -15.90
N TRP A 14 22.60 0.53 -15.34
CA TRP A 14 22.62 -0.91 -15.62
C TRP A 14 22.31 -1.25 -17.08
N VAL A 15 21.53 -0.42 -17.79
CA VAL A 15 21.26 -0.61 -19.23
C VAL A 15 22.55 -0.38 -20.02
N TRP A 16 23.35 0.64 -19.66
CA TRP A 16 24.66 0.85 -20.29
C TRP A 16 25.63 -0.30 -19.99
N LEU A 17 25.63 -0.79 -18.75
CA LEU A 17 26.43 -1.98 -18.38
C LEU A 17 25.99 -3.23 -19.14
N SER A 18 24.72 -3.33 -19.55
CA SER A 18 24.21 -4.44 -20.37
C SER A 18 24.80 -4.51 -21.77
N ILE A 19 25.36 -3.41 -22.26
CA ILE A 19 26.07 -3.35 -23.55
C ILE A 19 27.48 -3.92 -23.42
N THR A 20 27.99 -4.13 -22.20
CA THR A 20 29.29 -4.79 -22.06
C THR A 20 29.12 -6.32 -22.22
N PRO A 21 29.85 -6.98 -23.13
CA PRO A 21 29.66 -8.40 -23.43
C PRO A 21 29.82 -9.32 -22.22
N VAL A 22 30.73 -8.98 -21.31
CA VAL A 22 31.09 -9.81 -20.16
C VAL A 22 30.14 -9.59 -18.97
N PHE A 23 29.68 -8.36 -18.74
CA PHE A 23 28.91 -8.01 -17.54
C PHE A 23 27.41 -7.84 -17.79
N GLY A 24 26.95 -7.94 -19.03
CA GLY A 24 25.58 -7.51 -19.29
C GLY A 24 24.49 -8.45 -18.75
N GLY A 25 24.74 -9.75 -18.67
CA GLY A 25 23.87 -10.68 -17.94
C GLY A 25 23.81 -10.37 -16.44
N ILE A 26 24.95 -10.00 -15.84
CA ILE A 26 25.03 -9.55 -14.44
C ILE A 26 24.27 -8.23 -14.24
N ALA A 27 24.34 -7.30 -15.20
CA ALA A 27 23.60 -6.05 -15.14
C ALA A 27 22.07 -6.27 -15.16
N ILE A 28 21.59 -7.22 -15.97
CA ILE A 28 20.17 -7.64 -15.98
C ILE A 28 19.79 -8.29 -14.64
N ALA A 29 20.66 -9.13 -14.08
CA ALA A 29 20.41 -9.74 -12.77
C ALA A 29 20.35 -8.69 -11.65
N TYR A 30 21.22 -7.69 -11.67
CA TYR A 30 21.20 -6.54 -10.75
C TYR A 30 19.89 -5.75 -10.87
N ALA A 31 19.43 -5.49 -12.10
CA ALA A 31 18.14 -4.86 -12.33
C ALA A 31 16.98 -5.69 -11.75
N GLY A 32 17.05 -7.01 -11.87
CA GLY A 32 16.13 -7.96 -11.24
C GLY A 32 16.12 -7.87 -9.73
N TYR A 33 17.29 -7.85 -9.09
CA TYR A 33 17.43 -7.70 -7.65
C TYR A 33 16.81 -6.38 -7.15
N LYS A 34 17.19 -5.25 -7.76
CA LYS A 34 16.73 -3.91 -7.36
C LYS A 34 15.22 -3.70 -7.59
N SER A 35 14.65 -4.34 -8.61
CA SER A 35 13.21 -4.33 -8.89
C SER A 35 12.43 -5.46 -8.19
N LYS A 36 13.09 -6.30 -7.38
CA LYS A 36 12.51 -7.48 -6.72
C LYS A 36 11.83 -8.46 -7.70
N THR A 37 12.36 -8.61 -8.92
CA THR A 37 11.80 -9.47 -9.98
C THR A 37 12.66 -10.72 -10.19
N LYS A 38 12.25 -11.86 -9.60
CA LYS A 38 12.99 -13.14 -9.65
C LYS A 38 13.29 -13.63 -11.07
N ILE A 39 12.34 -13.44 -12.00
CA ILE A 39 12.50 -13.85 -13.41
C ILE A 39 13.68 -13.12 -14.06
N TRP A 40 13.87 -11.83 -13.78
CA TRP A 40 14.98 -11.06 -14.38
C TRP A 40 16.33 -11.49 -13.83
N ILE A 41 16.37 -11.89 -12.55
CA ILE A 41 17.55 -12.50 -11.93
C ILE A 41 17.89 -13.80 -12.66
N ALA A 42 16.91 -14.68 -12.86
CA ALA A 42 17.10 -15.95 -13.55
C ALA A 42 17.56 -15.76 -15.00
N VAL A 43 16.96 -14.82 -15.74
CA VAL A 43 17.36 -14.48 -17.11
C VAL A 43 18.79 -13.95 -17.16
N GLY A 44 19.15 -13.01 -16.28
CA GLY A 44 20.50 -12.44 -16.24
C GLY A 44 21.59 -13.47 -15.90
N VAL A 45 21.33 -14.32 -14.90
CA VAL A 45 22.24 -15.42 -14.51
C VAL A 45 22.34 -16.44 -15.65
N GLY A 46 21.22 -16.80 -16.28
CA GLY A 46 21.17 -17.75 -17.39
C GLY A 46 21.97 -17.27 -18.61
N ILE A 47 21.82 -16.00 -19.00
CA ILE A 47 22.61 -15.38 -20.08
C ILE A 47 24.10 -15.41 -19.74
N THR A 48 24.46 -15.06 -18.50
CA THR A 48 25.86 -15.05 -18.05
C THR A 48 26.48 -16.44 -18.12
N PHE A 49 25.77 -17.46 -17.62
CA PHE A 49 26.21 -18.86 -17.66
C PHE A 49 26.34 -19.37 -19.09
N LEU A 50 25.36 -19.07 -19.95
CA LEU A 50 25.38 -19.49 -21.35
C LEU A 50 26.54 -18.86 -22.12
N ASN A 51 26.80 -17.56 -21.92
CA ASN A 51 27.95 -16.89 -22.52
C ASN A 51 29.28 -17.49 -22.02
N PHE A 52 29.39 -17.81 -20.73
CA PHE A 52 30.58 -18.43 -20.18
C PHE A 52 30.87 -19.78 -20.83
N VAL A 53 29.87 -20.68 -20.88
CA VAL A 53 30.03 -22.02 -21.48
C VAL A 53 30.34 -21.93 -22.99
N LEU A 54 29.57 -21.13 -23.74
CA LEU A 54 29.73 -21.04 -25.19
C LEU A 54 30.99 -20.29 -25.64
N SER A 55 31.52 -19.37 -24.82
CA SER A 55 32.75 -18.64 -25.13
C SER A 55 33.99 -19.53 -25.21
N SER A 56 33.95 -20.74 -24.63
CA SER A 56 35.03 -21.72 -24.68
C SER A 56 35.07 -22.53 -25.99
N ILE A 57 34.08 -22.37 -26.87
CA ILE A 57 33.89 -23.17 -28.08
C ILE A 57 34.00 -22.26 -29.31
N SER A 58 35.09 -22.39 -30.07
CA SER A 58 35.39 -21.52 -31.21
C SER A 58 34.37 -21.61 -32.36
N SER A 59 33.70 -22.75 -32.51
CA SER A 59 32.75 -23.03 -33.60
C SER A 59 31.37 -22.37 -33.43
N VAL A 60 31.08 -21.78 -32.26
CA VAL A 60 29.78 -21.15 -31.95
C VAL A 60 29.85 -19.63 -31.81
N ALA A 61 30.91 -19.01 -32.33
CA ALA A 61 31.11 -17.55 -32.26
C ALA A 61 29.89 -16.75 -32.76
N ALA A 62 29.23 -17.20 -33.84
CA ALA A 62 28.03 -16.54 -34.37
C ALA A 62 26.84 -16.57 -33.38
N ILE A 63 26.69 -17.65 -32.61
CA ILE A 63 25.62 -17.80 -31.61
C ILE A 63 25.89 -16.88 -30.42
N VAL A 64 27.14 -16.74 -29.99
CA VAL A 64 27.54 -15.81 -28.92
C VAL A 64 27.21 -14.37 -29.29
N TRP A 65 27.45 -13.96 -30.54
CA TRP A 65 27.05 -12.65 -31.05
C TRP A 65 25.53 -12.43 -31.04
N LEU A 66 24.74 -13.44 -31.38
CA LEU A 66 23.28 -13.35 -31.30
C LEU A 66 22.78 -13.22 -29.86
N ILE A 67 23.36 -13.97 -28.92
CA ILE A 67 23.03 -13.85 -27.49
C ILE A 67 23.36 -12.44 -26.98
N TYR A 68 24.48 -11.87 -27.41
CA TYR A 68 24.85 -10.50 -27.06
C TYR A 68 23.85 -9.46 -27.60
N LEU A 69 23.42 -9.57 -28.86
CA LEU A 69 22.39 -8.67 -29.40
C LEU A 69 21.05 -8.84 -28.68
N ALA A 70 20.66 -10.08 -28.37
CA ALA A 70 19.47 -10.37 -27.59
C ALA A 70 19.53 -9.77 -26.18
N GLN A 71 20.70 -9.82 -25.52
CA GLN A 71 20.92 -9.20 -24.21
C GLN A 71 20.66 -7.70 -24.23
N ILE A 72 21.17 -6.98 -25.25
CA ILE A 72 20.92 -5.54 -25.42
C ILE A 72 19.42 -5.29 -25.62
N GLY A 73 18.76 -6.05 -26.50
CA GLY A 73 17.33 -5.94 -26.75
C GLY A 73 16.49 -6.15 -25.48
N VAL A 74 16.81 -7.17 -24.69
CA VAL A 74 16.18 -7.46 -23.40
C VAL A 74 16.39 -6.30 -22.42
N ALA A 75 17.58 -5.72 -22.33
CA ALA A 75 17.85 -4.63 -21.42
C ALA A 75 17.01 -3.38 -21.74
N PHE A 76 16.91 -3.00 -23.03
CA PHE A 76 16.07 -1.87 -23.45
C PHE A 76 14.57 -2.17 -23.26
N TYR A 77 14.13 -3.41 -23.49
CA TYR A 77 12.75 -3.83 -23.22
C TYR A 77 12.42 -3.75 -21.71
N LEU A 78 13.34 -4.18 -20.84
CA LEU A 78 13.14 -4.17 -19.39
C LEU A 78 13.28 -2.78 -18.76
N LYS A 79 13.94 -1.83 -19.42
CA LYS A 79 14.15 -0.45 -18.93
C LYS A 79 12.87 0.19 -18.41
N HIS A 80 11.80 0.17 -19.21
CA HIS A 80 10.56 0.85 -18.86
C HIS A 80 9.89 0.24 -17.63
N ARG A 81 9.86 -1.09 -17.56
CA ARG A 81 9.32 -1.82 -16.39
C ARG A 81 10.18 -1.59 -15.15
N PHE A 82 11.50 -1.51 -15.30
CA PHE A 82 12.42 -1.23 -14.19
C PHE A 82 12.15 0.15 -13.60
N LEU A 83 12.03 1.18 -14.45
CA LEU A 83 11.78 2.56 -14.02
C LEU A 83 10.44 2.70 -13.29
N ALA A 84 9.41 1.97 -13.71
CA ALA A 84 8.12 1.99 -13.02
C ALA A 84 8.17 1.26 -11.67
N LYS A 85 8.85 0.11 -11.59
CA LYS A 85 9.03 -0.64 -10.33
C LYS A 85 9.90 0.08 -9.31
N THR A 86 10.84 0.90 -9.78
CA THR A 86 11.76 1.68 -8.94
C THR A 86 11.35 3.14 -8.82
N TYR A 87 10.11 3.47 -9.18
CA TYR A 87 9.60 4.84 -9.15
C TYR A 87 9.67 5.41 -7.73
N PRO A 88 10.38 6.54 -7.52
CA PRO A 88 10.53 7.14 -6.20
C PRO A 88 9.18 7.48 -5.56
N LYS A 89 9.02 7.22 -4.25
CA LYS A 89 7.76 7.47 -3.52
C LYS A 89 7.43 8.97 -3.36
N ASN A 90 8.45 9.81 -3.34
CA ASN A 90 8.35 11.26 -3.20
C ASN A 90 8.00 11.99 -4.50
N LEU A 91 7.99 11.29 -5.64
CA LEU A 91 7.58 11.89 -6.89
C LEU A 91 6.06 11.78 -7.07
N PRO A 92 5.42 12.80 -7.66
CA PRO A 92 3.99 12.78 -7.95
C PRO A 92 3.68 11.65 -8.92
N ILE A 93 2.44 11.16 -8.88
CA ILE A 93 1.96 10.12 -9.79
C ILE A 93 2.02 10.67 -11.23
N PRO A 94 2.45 9.87 -12.22
CA PRO A 94 2.40 10.28 -13.62
C PRO A 94 1.00 10.71 -14.06
N GLU A 95 0.92 11.68 -14.97
CA GLU A 95 -0.35 12.15 -15.53
C GLU A 95 -0.97 11.13 -16.49
N GLU A 96 -0.14 10.31 -17.14
CA GLU A 96 -0.59 9.26 -18.06
C GLU A 96 -1.25 8.09 -17.29
N PRO A 97 -2.48 7.70 -17.64
CA PRO A 97 -3.27 6.74 -16.87
C PRO A 97 -2.65 5.34 -16.87
N GLU A 98 -2.15 4.86 -18.01
CA GLU A 98 -1.45 3.57 -18.14
C GLU A 98 -0.24 3.49 -17.20
N LEU A 99 0.55 4.57 -17.15
CA LEU A 99 1.76 4.65 -16.34
C LEU A 99 1.45 4.77 -14.85
N ALA A 100 0.41 5.55 -14.51
CA ALA A 100 -0.11 5.67 -13.16
C ALA A 100 -0.55 4.30 -12.62
N LYS A 101 -1.26 3.50 -13.41
CA LYS A 101 -1.65 2.12 -13.03
C LYS A 101 -0.44 1.25 -12.73
N LEU A 102 0.57 1.29 -13.60
CA LEU A 102 1.76 0.45 -13.46
C LEU A 102 2.60 0.83 -12.24
N VAL A 103 2.72 2.13 -11.94
CA VAL A 103 3.35 2.61 -10.70
C VAL A 103 2.51 2.24 -9.47
N ALA A 104 1.18 2.35 -9.55
CA ALA A 104 0.27 2.04 -8.46
C ALA A 104 0.29 0.57 -8.03
N GLN A 105 0.42 -0.35 -8.99
CA GLN A 105 0.56 -1.79 -8.70
C GLN A 105 1.79 -2.14 -7.85
N HIS A 106 2.81 -1.28 -7.85
CA HIS A 106 4.06 -1.52 -7.13
C HIS A 106 4.25 -0.64 -5.89
N ARG A 107 3.43 0.39 -5.72
CA ARG A 107 3.40 1.19 -4.49
C ARG A 107 2.52 0.53 -3.43
N SER A 108 2.88 0.76 -2.17
CA SER A 108 2.01 0.45 -1.04
C SER A 108 0.78 1.36 -1.12
N LYS A 109 -0.40 0.78 -0.93
CA LYS A 109 -1.63 1.55 -0.81
C LYS A 109 -1.60 2.39 0.46
N ILE A 110 -2.19 3.58 0.39
CA ILE A 110 -2.33 4.53 1.49
C ILE A 110 -3.74 4.41 2.02
N ASP A 111 -3.86 4.15 3.31
CA ASP A 111 -5.15 4.10 3.96
C ASP A 111 -5.61 5.52 4.30
N ILE A 112 -6.68 6.00 3.67
CA ILE A 112 -7.18 7.36 3.89
C ILE A 112 -7.49 7.60 5.37
N ASN A 113 -8.04 6.60 6.07
CA ASN A 113 -8.49 6.76 7.47
C ASN A 113 -7.36 6.73 8.51
N GLN A 114 -6.15 6.35 8.09
CA GLN A 114 -4.98 6.19 8.96
C GLN A 114 -3.73 6.93 8.46
N CYS A 115 -3.80 7.54 7.29
CA CYS A 115 -2.65 8.21 6.69
C CYS A 115 -2.33 9.54 7.39
N SER A 116 -1.06 9.92 7.30
CA SER A 116 -0.62 11.26 7.64
C SER A 116 -0.92 12.24 6.50
N LYS A 117 -1.11 13.51 6.85
CA LYS A 117 -1.19 14.62 5.89
C LYS A 117 -0.03 14.64 4.88
N ASN A 118 1.16 14.28 5.35
CA ASN A 118 2.36 14.18 4.53
C ASN A 118 2.19 13.12 3.42
N GLU A 119 1.56 11.99 3.71
CA GLU A 119 1.30 10.95 2.72
C GLU A 119 0.25 11.38 1.69
N LEU A 120 -0.78 12.12 2.12
CA LEU A 120 -1.76 12.70 1.18
C LEU A 120 -1.08 13.64 0.18
N VAL A 121 -0.22 14.54 0.65
CA VAL A 121 0.41 15.53 -0.21
C VAL A 121 1.53 14.92 -1.05
N ASN A 122 2.51 14.27 -0.43
CA ASN A 122 3.73 13.86 -1.10
C ASN A 122 3.60 12.51 -1.81
N SER A 123 2.82 11.58 -1.27
CA SER A 123 2.68 10.25 -1.86
C SER A 123 1.52 10.16 -2.85
N LEU A 124 0.36 10.77 -2.55
CA LEU A 124 -0.78 10.83 -3.47
C LEU A 124 -0.75 12.04 -4.41
N GLY A 125 0.08 13.05 -4.13
CA GLY A 125 0.14 14.27 -4.95
C GLY A 125 -1.12 15.10 -4.84
N LEU A 126 -1.84 15.03 -3.70
CA LEU A 126 -3.01 15.86 -3.46
C LEU A 126 -2.57 17.27 -3.04
N PRO A 127 -3.21 18.33 -3.57
CA PRO A 127 -3.08 19.68 -3.05
C PRO A 127 -3.30 19.74 -1.53
N ILE A 128 -2.50 20.57 -0.85
CA ILE A 128 -2.56 20.72 0.62
C ILE A 128 -3.96 21.08 1.13
N VAL A 129 -4.73 21.85 0.34
CA VAL A 129 -6.10 22.25 0.68
C VAL A 129 -7.00 21.02 0.88
N TYR A 130 -6.92 20.05 -0.02
CA TYR A 130 -7.70 18.81 0.09
C TYR A 130 -7.18 17.89 1.19
N ALA A 131 -5.86 17.87 1.41
CA ALA A 131 -5.28 17.14 2.53
C ALA A 131 -5.77 17.71 3.88
N ASN A 132 -5.94 19.04 3.99
CA ASN A 132 -6.53 19.68 5.17
C ASN A 132 -7.99 19.25 5.38
N ASN A 133 -8.79 19.19 4.30
CA ASN A 133 -10.21 18.80 4.39
C ASN A 133 -10.34 17.36 4.92
N ILE A 134 -9.57 16.42 4.36
CA ILE A 134 -9.56 15.02 4.83
C ILE A 134 -9.16 14.97 6.31
N GLU A 135 -8.08 15.65 6.69
CA GLU A 135 -7.60 15.67 8.08
C GLU A 135 -8.66 16.25 9.05
N SER A 136 -9.36 17.32 8.67
CA SER A 136 -10.46 17.89 9.48
C SER A 136 -11.57 16.88 9.67
N LEU A 137 -12.05 16.26 8.60
CA LEU A 137 -13.13 15.28 8.64
C LEU A 137 -12.76 14.06 9.51
N LEU A 138 -11.53 13.56 9.38
CA LEU A 138 -11.04 12.46 10.22
C LEU A 138 -10.95 12.86 11.71
N ASN A 139 -10.57 14.11 12.00
CA ASN A 139 -10.53 14.63 13.37
C ASN A 139 -11.93 14.85 13.96
N GLU A 140 -12.92 15.12 13.12
CA GLU A 140 -14.34 15.18 13.47
C GLU A 140 -14.96 13.77 13.63
N GLY A 141 -14.20 12.71 13.36
CA GLY A 141 -14.64 11.32 13.51
C GLY A 141 -15.28 10.72 12.26
N TYR A 142 -15.26 11.42 11.12
CA TYR A 142 -15.72 10.86 9.86
C TYR A 142 -14.80 9.71 9.42
N ILE A 143 -15.39 8.63 8.90
CA ILE A 143 -14.66 7.47 8.38
C ILE A 143 -15.02 7.32 6.91
N PHE A 144 -14.02 7.46 6.04
CA PHE A 144 -14.22 7.25 4.62
C PHE A 144 -14.35 5.76 4.32
N THR A 145 -15.32 5.39 3.48
CA THR A 145 -15.55 4.00 3.08
C THR A 145 -15.29 3.78 1.60
N HIS A 146 -15.53 4.80 0.77
CA HIS A 146 -15.51 4.69 -0.68
C HIS A 146 -14.81 5.91 -1.33
N PRO A 147 -14.18 5.76 -2.51
CA PRO A 147 -13.52 6.88 -3.19
C PRO A 147 -14.44 8.06 -3.51
N GLU A 148 -15.72 7.82 -3.79
CA GLU A 148 -16.70 8.81 -4.20
C GLU A 148 -16.92 9.88 -3.11
N GLU A 149 -16.80 9.49 -1.83
CA GLU A 149 -16.89 10.39 -0.67
C GLU A 149 -15.75 11.44 -0.66
N LEU A 150 -14.60 11.14 -1.27
CA LEU A 150 -13.53 12.13 -1.42
C LEU A 150 -13.98 13.29 -2.32
N THR A 151 -14.83 13.03 -3.31
CA THR A 151 -15.44 14.06 -4.14
C THR A 151 -16.58 14.75 -3.40
N GLU A 152 -17.54 13.96 -2.92
CA GLU A 152 -18.80 14.46 -2.37
C GLU A 152 -18.64 15.21 -1.05
N ILE A 153 -17.67 14.80 -0.23
CA ILE A 153 -17.51 15.28 1.14
C ILE A 153 -16.22 16.07 1.30
N ALA A 154 -15.08 15.52 0.86
CA ALA A 154 -13.80 16.23 0.98
C ALA A 154 -13.59 17.30 -0.13
N GLY A 155 -14.46 17.36 -1.13
CA GLY A 155 -14.46 18.35 -2.20
C GLY A 155 -13.35 18.15 -3.24
N ILE A 156 -12.80 16.94 -3.35
CA ILE A 156 -11.71 16.62 -4.28
C ILE A 156 -12.29 16.46 -5.69
N PRO A 157 -11.73 17.12 -6.72
CA PRO A 157 -12.18 16.95 -8.09
C PRO A 157 -12.12 15.49 -8.55
N GLU A 158 -13.14 15.02 -9.28
CA GLU A 158 -13.26 13.63 -9.75
C GLU A 158 -12.02 13.13 -10.50
N ASN A 159 -11.41 13.99 -11.32
CA ASN A 159 -10.19 13.65 -12.07
C ASN A 159 -8.99 13.35 -11.15
N GLN A 160 -8.91 13.99 -9.98
CA GLN A 160 -7.88 13.72 -8.98
C GLN A 160 -8.21 12.44 -8.22
N VAL A 161 -9.47 12.24 -7.82
CA VAL A 161 -9.92 11.00 -7.17
C VAL A 161 -9.61 9.79 -8.06
N ALA A 162 -10.03 9.82 -9.33
CA ALA A 162 -9.78 8.76 -10.31
C ALA A 162 -8.29 8.41 -10.46
N ARG A 163 -7.40 9.41 -10.35
CA ARG A 163 -5.94 9.21 -10.42
C ARG A 163 -5.39 8.49 -9.19
N ILE A 164 -5.95 8.76 -8.01
CA ILE A 164 -5.46 8.20 -6.75
C ILE A 164 -6.19 6.92 -6.32
N THR A 165 -7.35 6.59 -6.91
CA THR A 165 -8.19 5.44 -6.51
C THR A 165 -7.41 4.13 -6.40
N GLN A 166 -6.45 3.88 -7.29
CA GLN A 166 -5.65 2.64 -7.25
C GLN A 166 -4.58 2.60 -6.15
N LEU A 167 -4.24 3.76 -5.59
CA LEU A 167 -3.22 3.96 -4.57
C LEU A 167 -3.80 4.08 -3.17
N ILE A 168 -5.12 4.13 -3.04
CA ILE A 168 -5.78 4.29 -1.76
C ILE A 168 -6.48 3.00 -1.33
N THR A 169 -6.69 2.91 -0.03
CA THR A 169 -7.58 1.93 0.61
C THR A 169 -8.34 2.64 1.71
N PHE A 170 -9.43 2.03 2.14
CA PHE A 170 -10.22 2.49 3.26
C PHE A 170 -10.23 1.36 4.26
N SER A 171 -9.45 1.48 5.34
CA SER A 171 -9.59 0.56 6.46
C SER A 171 -10.48 1.18 7.52
N TYR A 172 -11.28 0.31 8.12
CA TYR A 172 -12.15 0.68 9.22
C TYR A 172 -11.39 0.46 10.53
N ASP A 173 -11.15 1.53 11.29
CA ASP A 173 -10.56 1.44 12.62
C ASP A 173 -11.63 1.47 13.71
N TYR A 174 -12.10 0.28 14.08
CA TYR A 174 -13.05 0.04 15.18
C TYR A 174 -12.58 0.56 16.55
N LYS A 175 -11.32 1.02 16.70
CA LYS A 175 -10.85 1.68 17.92
C LYS A 175 -11.29 3.14 18.02
N LYS A 176 -11.61 3.78 16.90
CA LYS A 176 -12.09 5.17 16.85
C LYS A 176 -13.58 5.29 17.19
N GLU A 177 -14.34 4.19 17.08
CA GLU A 177 -15.73 4.08 17.53
C GLU A 177 -15.86 3.55 18.97
N ALA A 178 -15.15 4.15 19.93
CA ALA A 178 -15.36 3.81 21.35
C ALA A 178 -16.84 3.99 21.76
N ASP A 179 -17.55 4.85 21.04
CA ASP A 179 -18.96 5.15 21.21
C ASP A 179 -19.88 4.30 20.32
N PHE A 180 -19.46 3.25 19.61
CA PHE A 180 -20.35 2.37 18.81
C PHE A 180 -19.86 0.90 18.76
N SER A 181 -19.04 0.53 19.74
CA SER A 181 -18.42 -0.79 19.81
C SER A 181 -18.72 -1.46 21.14
N TRP A 182 -18.63 -2.79 21.16
CA TRP A 182 -18.63 -3.60 22.39
C TRP A 182 -17.57 -3.20 23.41
N LYS A 183 -16.58 -2.42 22.99
CA LYS A 183 -15.59 -1.79 23.85
C LYS A 183 -16.18 -0.75 24.80
N ARG A 184 -17.40 -0.25 24.59
CA ARG A 184 -18.17 0.49 25.60
C ARG A 184 -18.20 -0.25 26.94
N LEU A 185 -18.25 -1.59 26.91
CA LEU A 185 -18.20 -2.42 28.11
C LEU A 185 -16.86 -2.30 28.86
N ASN A 186 -15.78 -1.95 28.16
CA ASN A 186 -14.45 -1.70 28.72
C ASN A 186 -14.24 -0.24 29.15
N THR A 187 -14.90 0.73 28.52
CA THR A 187 -14.65 2.16 28.74
C THR A 187 -15.68 2.83 29.63
N TYR A 188 -16.97 2.50 29.48
CA TYR A 188 -18.06 3.20 30.16
C TYR A 188 -18.10 2.86 31.66
N SER A 189 -18.48 3.85 32.46
CA SER A 189 -18.87 3.73 33.86
C SER A 189 -20.21 3.00 34.00
N THR A 190 -20.55 2.62 35.23
CA THR A 190 -21.82 1.95 35.51
C THR A 190 -23.00 2.84 35.12
N GLU A 191 -22.91 4.13 35.41
CA GLU A 191 -23.91 5.16 35.13
C GLU A 191 -24.08 5.38 33.62
N GLU A 192 -22.97 5.42 32.87
CA GLU A 192 -23.00 5.54 31.40
C GLU A 192 -23.63 4.30 30.75
N LEU A 193 -23.30 3.10 31.22
CA LEU A 193 -23.92 1.86 30.75
C LEU A 193 -25.43 1.84 31.01
N ILE A 194 -25.87 2.32 32.17
CA ILE A 194 -27.30 2.47 32.50
C ILE A 194 -27.98 3.49 31.58
N SER A 195 -27.30 4.61 31.28
CA SER A 195 -27.83 5.63 30.36
C SER A 195 -28.03 5.11 28.93
N CYS A 196 -27.23 4.11 28.53
CA CYS A 196 -27.40 3.40 27.26
C CYS A 196 -28.54 2.39 27.26
N GLY A 197 -29.22 2.16 28.40
CA GLY A 197 -30.35 1.24 28.51
C GLY A 197 -29.99 -0.15 29.03
N LEU A 198 -28.86 -0.32 29.74
CA LEU A 198 -28.61 -1.52 30.54
C LEU A 198 -29.31 -1.44 31.89
N ASP A 199 -29.78 -2.58 32.38
CA ASP A 199 -30.22 -2.70 33.77
C ASP A 199 -29.04 -2.48 34.73
N LYS A 200 -29.33 -1.85 35.87
CA LYS A 200 -28.33 -1.52 36.90
C LYS A 200 -27.55 -2.74 37.38
N ALA A 201 -28.21 -3.89 37.56
CA ALA A 201 -27.54 -5.12 38.02
C ALA A 201 -26.56 -5.65 36.96
N ILE A 202 -26.93 -5.52 35.69
CA ILE A 202 -26.14 -5.98 34.55
C ILE A 202 -24.92 -5.07 34.35
N ALA A 203 -25.13 -3.75 34.32
CA ALA A 203 -24.07 -2.75 34.23
C ALA A 203 -23.04 -2.91 35.36
N THR A 204 -23.51 -3.04 36.61
CA THR A 204 -22.63 -3.24 37.77
C THR A 204 -21.80 -4.52 37.63
N LYS A 205 -22.41 -5.62 37.15
CA LYS A 205 -21.71 -6.90 36.96
C LYS A 205 -20.60 -6.80 35.91
N ILE A 206 -20.87 -6.13 34.79
CA ILE A 206 -19.89 -5.92 33.72
C ILE A 206 -18.71 -5.07 34.22
N VAL A 207 -18.97 -3.98 34.95
CA VAL A 207 -17.92 -3.11 35.48
C VAL A 207 -17.11 -3.80 36.59
N THR A 208 -17.77 -4.60 37.43
CA THR A 208 -17.12 -5.35 38.51
C THR A 208 -16.17 -6.41 37.94
N GLU A 209 -16.65 -7.22 36.99
CA GLU A 209 -15.80 -8.24 36.37
C GLU A 209 -14.64 -7.60 35.60
N ARG A 210 -14.84 -6.45 34.95
CA ARG A 210 -13.79 -5.68 34.26
C ARG A 210 -12.62 -5.29 35.16
N GLN A 211 -12.80 -5.16 36.47
CA GLN A 211 -11.71 -4.84 37.41
C GLN A 211 -10.57 -5.87 37.37
N ARG A 212 -10.83 -7.10 36.89
CA ARG A 212 -9.81 -8.15 36.68
C ARG A 212 -8.99 -7.98 35.40
N GLY A 213 -9.25 -6.94 34.62
CA GLY A 213 -8.63 -6.66 33.32
C GLY A 213 -9.67 -6.48 32.21
N GLU A 214 -9.30 -5.73 31.17
CA GLU A 214 -10.17 -5.47 30.02
C GLU A 214 -10.66 -6.76 29.35
N TYR A 215 -11.91 -6.73 28.88
CA TYR A 215 -12.47 -7.79 28.06
C TYR A 215 -11.80 -7.81 26.69
N LYS A 216 -11.44 -9.01 26.21
CA LYS A 216 -10.83 -9.19 24.90
C LYS A 216 -11.85 -9.44 23.78
N SER A 217 -13.05 -9.89 24.13
CA SER A 217 -14.14 -10.14 23.18
C SER A 217 -15.50 -10.23 23.90
N LEU A 218 -16.60 -10.24 23.13
CA LEU A 218 -17.95 -10.52 23.66
C LEU A 218 -18.08 -11.92 24.31
N ILE A 219 -17.32 -12.90 23.80
CA ILE A 219 -17.28 -14.23 24.40
C ILE A 219 -16.62 -14.17 25.77
N ASP A 220 -15.57 -13.37 25.92
CA ASP A 220 -14.89 -13.14 27.20
C ASP A 220 -15.83 -12.45 28.22
N VAL A 221 -16.61 -11.45 27.77
CA VAL A 221 -17.68 -10.85 28.60
C VAL A 221 -18.66 -11.92 29.06
N LYS A 222 -19.20 -12.74 28.15
CA LYS A 222 -20.15 -13.81 28.48
C LYS A 222 -19.54 -14.84 29.44
N GLN A 223 -18.29 -15.25 29.25
CA GLN A 223 -17.63 -16.24 30.09
C GLN A 223 -17.38 -15.72 31.51
N ARG A 224 -16.92 -14.46 31.65
CA ARG A 224 -16.60 -13.87 32.96
C ARG A 224 -17.84 -13.43 33.72
N THR A 225 -18.80 -12.82 33.03
CA THR A 225 -20.02 -12.30 33.66
C THR A 225 -21.14 -13.33 33.75
N GLY A 226 -21.09 -14.42 32.97
CA GLY A 226 -22.20 -15.37 32.83
C GLY A 226 -23.46 -14.77 32.21
N LEU A 227 -23.41 -13.54 31.69
CA LEU A 227 -24.55 -12.85 31.10
C LEU A 227 -24.77 -13.31 29.65
N PRO A 228 -26.00 -13.68 29.25
CA PRO A 228 -26.33 -13.94 27.85
C PRO A 228 -26.06 -12.73 26.97
N LEU A 229 -25.61 -12.94 25.73
CA LEU A 229 -25.26 -11.84 24.81
C LEU A 229 -26.44 -10.88 24.56
N ASN A 230 -27.65 -11.42 24.40
CA ASN A 230 -28.88 -10.63 24.14
C ASN A 230 -29.18 -9.60 25.24
N THR A 231 -28.58 -9.74 26.41
CA THR A 231 -28.80 -8.85 27.56
C THR A 231 -28.14 -7.48 27.38
N TYR A 232 -27.08 -7.42 26.57
CA TYR A 232 -26.33 -6.18 26.35
C TYR A 232 -26.14 -5.87 24.87
N ILE A 233 -26.56 -6.75 23.94
CA ILE A 233 -26.38 -6.60 22.48
C ILE A 233 -26.95 -5.30 21.90
N HIS A 234 -27.97 -4.71 22.52
CA HIS A 234 -28.62 -3.49 22.06
C HIS A 234 -27.83 -2.21 22.36
N ILE A 235 -26.81 -2.28 23.22
CA ILE A 235 -25.94 -1.14 23.56
C ILE A 235 -24.54 -1.22 22.96
N ILE A 236 -24.31 -2.25 22.14
CA ILE A 236 -23.03 -2.61 21.54
C ILE A 236 -22.92 -2.01 20.16
#